data_AF-A0A7C6HLJ1-F1
#
_entry.id   AF-A0A7C6HLJ1-F1
#
_cell.length_a   1.000
_cell.length_b   1.000
_cell.length_c   1.000
_cell.angle_alpha   90.00
_cell.angle_beta   90.00
_cell.angle_gamma   90.00
#
_symmetry.space_group_name_H-M   'P 1'
#
loop_
_entity.id
_entity.type
_entity.pdbx_description
1 polymer ?
#
loop_
_entity_poly.entity_id
_entity_poly.type
_entity_poly.pdbx_seq_one_letter_code
_entity_poly.pdbx_strand_id
1 'polypeptide(L)'
;DLPTDDHEILAWSRSGDEEHPGGLLAILNSGGDKEMHFTVAQAHPGQRFRDAMLHSDQIIELDDKLSAVFPIKAGSVSVWVPTE
;
A
#
# COMPACT_ATOMS: atom_id res chain seq x y z
N ASP A 1 -9.15 2.10 5.92
CA ASP A 1 -8.58 3.08 6.87
C ASP A 1 -7.16 2.69 7.21
N LEU A 2 -6.27 3.67 7.30
CA LEU A 2 -4.89 3.44 7.73
C LEU A 2 -4.88 3.09 9.23
N PRO A 3 -3.95 2.24 9.70
CA PRO A 3 -3.84 1.89 11.11
C PRO A 3 -3.32 3.11 11.88
N THR A 4 -4.23 3.94 12.40
CA THR A 4 -3.89 5.13 13.19
C THR A 4 -3.56 4.81 14.65
N ASP A 5 -3.90 3.61 15.11
CA ASP A 5 -3.80 3.21 16.52
C ASP A 5 -2.66 2.20 16.78
N ASP A 6 -1.84 1.91 15.78
CA ASP A 6 -0.66 1.06 15.93
C ASP A 6 0.60 1.92 16.10
N HIS A 7 1.15 1.95 17.32
CA HIS A 7 2.34 2.75 17.65
C HIS A 7 3.61 2.33 16.89
N GLU A 8 3.61 1.16 16.25
CA GLU A 8 4.74 0.65 15.47
C GLU A 8 4.63 1.00 13.98
N ILE A 9 3.47 1.52 13.54
CA ILE A 9 3.19 1.83 12.13
C ILE A 9 3.02 3.33 11.93
N LEU A 10 3.72 3.85 10.93
CA LEU A 10 3.40 5.13 10.30
C LEU A 10 3.06 4.87 8.84
N ALA A 11 1.83 5.19 8.43
CA ALA A 11 1.39 4.99 7.05
C ALA A 11 0.72 6.24 6.50
N TRP A 12 0.91 6.50 5.21
CA TRP A 12 0.18 7.53 4.48
C TRP A 12 -0.03 7.11 3.02
N SER A 13 -1.05 7.70 2.40
CA SER A 13 -1.36 7.47 0.99
C SER A 13 -1.48 8.78 0.25
N ARG A 14 -1.16 8.73 -1.05
CA ARG A 14 -1.48 9.78 -2.03
C ARG A 14 -2.29 9.12 -3.13
N SER A 15 -3.45 9.64 -3.47
CA SER A 15 -4.30 9.04 -4.51
C SER A 15 -3.82 9.31 -5.94
N GLY A 16 -3.04 10.38 -6.12
CA GLY A 16 -2.80 10.95 -7.44
C GLY A 16 -3.95 11.88 -7.83
N ASP A 17 -3.87 12.41 -9.05
CA ASP A 17 -4.93 13.19 -9.70
C ASP A 17 -4.91 12.93 -11.21
N GLU A 18 -5.78 13.61 -11.96
CA GLU A 18 -5.91 13.43 -13.42
C GLU A 18 -4.62 13.79 -14.19
N GLU A 19 -3.83 14.75 -13.69
CA GLU A 19 -2.57 15.17 -14.31
C GLU A 19 -1.38 14.30 -13.86
N HIS A 20 -1.45 13.76 -12.64
CA HIS A 20 -0.43 12.95 -11.99
C HIS A 20 -1.05 11.64 -11.48
N PRO A 21 -1.42 10.73 -12.41
CA PRO A 21 -1.99 9.45 -12.04
C PRO A 21 -0.95 8.60 -11.33
N GLY A 22 -1.42 7.56 -10.65
CA GLY A 22 -0.54 6.64 -9.93
C GLY A 22 -0.29 7.11 -8.52
N GLY A 23 -1.28 6.90 -7.67
CA GLY A 23 -1.16 7.04 -6.23
C GLY A 23 -0.08 6.14 -5.63
N LEU A 24 0.18 6.30 -4.34
CA LEU A 24 1.06 5.43 -3.57
C LEU A 24 0.50 5.18 -2.18
N LEU A 25 0.98 4.10 -1.58
CA LEU A 25 0.81 3.81 -0.16
C LEU A 25 2.20 3.56 0.44
N ALA A 26 2.61 4.40 1.37
CA ALA A 26 3.86 4.26 2.10
C ALA A 26 3.59 3.79 3.53
N ILE A 27 4.38 2.83 3.98
CA ILE A 27 4.24 2.21 5.30
C ILE A 27 5.63 2.03 5.90
N LEU A 28 5.84 2.62 7.08
CA LEU A 28 6.98 2.35 7.94
C LEU A 28 6.51 1.46 9.07
N ASN A 29 7.25 0.40 9.34
CA ASN A 29 6.93 -0.55 10.41
C ASN A 29 8.17 -0.86 11.22
N SER A 30 8.17 -0.51 12.50
CA SER A 30 9.23 -0.86 13.45
C SER A 30 8.95 -2.14 14.25
N GLY A 31 7.74 -2.71 14.11
CA GLY A 31 7.28 -3.89 14.81
C GLY A 31 7.52 -5.19 14.03
N GLY A 32 6.69 -6.20 14.31
CA GLY A 32 6.67 -7.49 13.62
C GLY A 32 5.98 -7.48 12.25
N ASP A 33 5.98 -8.62 11.57
CA ASP A 33 5.25 -8.83 10.31
C ASP A 33 3.73 -8.64 10.55
N LYS A 34 3.09 -7.87 9.66
CA LYS A 34 1.65 -7.52 9.73
C LYS A 34 1.04 -7.51 8.32
N GLU A 35 -0.28 -7.36 8.28
CA GLU A 35 -1.04 -7.15 7.06
C GLU A 35 -1.94 -5.93 7.23
N MET A 36 -2.18 -5.18 6.15
CA MET A 36 -3.07 -4.04 6.15
C MET A 36 -4.06 -4.12 5.01
N HIS A 37 -5.35 -4.12 5.36
CA HIS A 37 -6.40 -3.96 4.38
C HIS A 37 -6.57 -2.47 4.03
N PHE A 38 -6.41 -2.12 2.76
CA PHE A 38 -6.43 -0.74 2.31
C PHE A 38 -7.23 -0.58 1.02
N THR A 39 -8.10 0.43 0.99
CA THR A 39 -8.84 0.86 -0.19
C THR A 39 -8.09 2.01 -0.85
N VAL A 40 -7.72 1.84 -2.12
CA VAL A 40 -6.98 2.86 -2.87
C VAL A 40 -7.96 3.82 -3.54
N ALA A 41 -7.99 5.07 -3.09
CA ALA A 41 -8.81 6.09 -3.71
C ALA A 41 -8.32 6.41 -5.13
N GLN A 42 -9.27 6.68 -6.04
CA GLN A 42 -9.03 6.97 -7.46
C GLN A 42 -8.33 5.83 -8.24
N ALA A 43 -8.38 4.61 -7.71
CA ALA A 43 -7.96 3.40 -8.41
C ALA A 43 -9.05 2.83 -9.32
N HIS A 44 -8.72 1.76 -10.05
CA HIS A 44 -9.66 0.94 -10.83
C HIS A 44 -9.55 -0.54 -10.46
N PRO A 45 -10.61 -1.35 -10.64
CA PRO A 45 -10.55 -2.79 -10.37
C PRO A 45 -9.46 -3.47 -11.20
N GLY A 46 -8.76 -4.43 -10.60
CA GLY A 46 -7.63 -5.12 -11.25
C GLY A 46 -6.35 -4.29 -11.34
N GLN A 47 -6.31 -3.05 -10.81
CA GLN A 47 -5.07 -2.30 -10.69
C GLN A 47 -4.09 -3.05 -9.79
N ARG A 48 -2.83 -3.15 -10.21
CA ARG A 48 -1.80 -3.92 -9.53
C ARG A 48 -0.73 -3.01 -8.91
N PHE A 49 -0.19 -3.42 -7.78
CA PHE A 49 0.82 -2.69 -7.01
C PHE A 49 2.03 -3.57 -6.72
N ARG A 50 3.21 -2.95 -6.70
CA ARG A 50 4.47 -3.56 -6.27
C ARG A 50 5.14 -2.72 -5.19
N ASP A 51 5.93 -3.36 -4.34
CA ASP A 51 6.79 -2.63 -3.40
C ASP A 51 8.03 -2.08 -4.12
N ALA A 52 8.17 -0.76 -4.15
CA ALA A 52 9.31 -0.09 -4.74
C ALA A 52 10.61 -0.25 -3.92
N MET A 53 10.48 -0.57 -2.63
CA MET A 53 11.62 -0.76 -1.72
C MET A 53 12.11 -2.21 -1.65
N LEU A 54 11.44 -3.13 -2.35
CA LEU A 54 11.81 -4.53 -2.52
C LEU A 54 11.86 -5.35 -1.21
N HIS A 55 11.09 -4.96 -0.19
CA HIS A 55 10.87 -5.76 1.00
C HIS A 55 9.80 -6.84 0.78
N SER A 56 8.95 -6.68 -0.23
CA SER A 56 8.04 -7.72 -0.72
C SER A 56 8.18 -7.91 -2.23
N ASP A 57 8.18 -9.17 -2.66
CA ASP A 57 8.14 -9.60 -4.07
C ASP A 57 6.71 -9.85 -4.58
N GLN A 58 5.70 -9.68 -3.72
CA GLN A 58 4.31 -9.90 -4.07
C GLN A 58 3.78 -8.77 -4.97
N ILE A 59 2.93 -9.16 -5.92
CA ILE A 59 2.11 -8.20 -6.67
C ILE A 59 0.70 -8.22 -6.07
N ILE A 60 0.25 -7.06 -5.62
CA ILE A 60 -1.05 -6.88 -4.99
C ILE A 60 -2.04 -6.39 -6.05
N GLU A 61 -3.13 -7.12 -6.26
CA GLU A 61 -4.20 -6.75 -7.20
C GLU A 61 -5.43 -6.29 -6.42
N LEU A 62 -6.00 -5.14 -6.81
CA LEU A 62 -7.20 -4.62 -6.17
C LEU A 62 -8.45 -5.35 -6.64
N ASP A 63 -9.37 -5.61 -5.71
CA ASP A 63 -10.67 -6.18 -5.99
C ASP A 63 -11.66 -5.17 -6.61
N ASP A 64 -12.90 -5.61 -6.85
CA ASP A 64 -13.99 -4.76 -7.37
C ASP A 64 -14.37 -3.60 -6.44
N LYS A 65 -13.93 -3.63 -5.17
CA LYS A 65 -14.10 -2.57 -4.17
C LYS A 65 -12.84 -1.71 -4.05
N LEU A 66 -11.91 -1.81 -5.00
CA LEU A 66 -10.65 -1.06 -5.02
C LEU A 66 -9.79 -1.30 -3.78
N SER A 67 -9.91 -2.50 -3.19
CA SER A 67 -9.28 -2.85 -1.92
C SER A 67 -8.42 -4.10 -2.06
N ALA A 68 -7.39 -4.18 -1.24
CA ALA A 68 -6.54 -5.37 -1.13
C ALA A 68 -5.85 -5.43 0.23
N VAL A 69 -5.21 -6.56 0.50
CA VAL A 69 -4.35 -6.76 1.67
C VAL A 69 -2.89 -6.56 1.27
N PHE A 70 -2.23 -5.60 1.92
CA PHE A 70 -0.83 -5.28 1.70
C PHE A 70 0.02 -5.89 2.81
N PRO A 71 1.05 -6.70 2.49
CA PRO A 71 1.97 -7.23 3.49
C PRO A 71 2.87 -6.11 4.02
N ILE A 72 3.16 -6.14 5.32
CA ILE A 72 4.04 -5.20 5.99
C ILE A 72 5.13 -6.01 6.69
N LYS A 73 6.36 -5.90 6.21
CA LYS A 73 7.49 -6.63 6.80
C LYS A 73 8.01 -5.96 8.07
N ALA A 74 8.45 -6.77 9.03
CA ALA A 74 9.07 -6.31 10.27
C ALA A 74 10.28 -5.39 9.98
N GLY A 75 10.39 -4.27 10.70
CA GLY A 75 11.52 -3.36 10.58
C GLY A 75 11.75 -2.77 9.18
N SER A 76 10.69 -2.58 8.38
CA SER A 76 10.80 -2.19 6.97
C SER A 76 10.15 -0.85 6.66
N VAL A 77 10.51 -0.31 5.48
CA VAL A 77 9.80 0.79 4.83
C VAL A 77 9.32 0.28 3.48
N SER A 78 8.03 0.03 3.32
CA SER A 78 7.44 -0.41 2.05
C SER A 78 6.77 0.78 1.36
N VAL A 79 6.96 0.91 0.05
CA VAL A 79 6.29 1.93 -0.78
C VAL A 79 5.61 1.23 -1.94
N TRP A 80 4.30 1.05 -1.81
CA TRP A 80 3.47 0.41 -2.81
C TRP A 80 3.09 1.40 -3.90
N VAL A 81 3.51 1.10 -5.12
CA VAL A 81 3.23 1.90 -6.32
C VAL A 81 2.55 1.02 -7.38
N PRO A 82 1.68 1.59 -8.23
CA PRO A 82 1.09 0.85 -9.33
C PRO A 82 2.16 0.23 -10.23
N THR A 83 1.90 -0.97 -10.72
CA THR A 83 2.68 -1.52 -11.84
C THR A 83 2.27 -0.80 -13.13
N GLU A 84 3.20 -0.72 -14.08
CA GLU A 84 2.87 -0.34 -15.46
C GLU A 84 1.85 -1.30 -16.09
#